data_AF-A0A6P8XXN0-F1
#
_entry.id   AF-A0A6P8XXN0-F1
#
_cell.length_a   1.000
_cell.length_b   1.000
_cell.length_c   1.000
_cell.angle_alpha   90.00
_cell.angle_beta   90.00
_cell.angle_gamma   90.00
#
_symmetry.space_group_name_H-M   'P 1'
#
loop_
_entity.id
_entity.type
_entity.pdbx_description
1 polymer ?
#
loop_
_entity_poly.entity_id
_entity_poly.type
_entity_poly.pdbx_seq_one_letter_code
_entity_poly.pdbx_strand_id
1 'polypeptide(L)'
;MECPVCTHPWDFEERRPKGLPCLHSVCDSCLLHLPNDLCPQCRKPFTMPVPDNFSMVECLEALNGIALNSRGSEDPQRLRGSWWCMGCQSPPTALCSEHHDVRRPKAALQGSLQDWMQRASRDLGEAIQELPDAAAFNTLELLRALPATCTMTLRQDGGKGHAAEWRVDGSAAEDSLLKALIVGLAASGRLDRDPMGARARMPPAAQPQAPPPDEGRIVLNLSLSATDRSCRVDEKAETLQQVRDHGPQFLSCVQVRRMTGVVGHKDPAWVLDVLRSAAPSLQQLRILNPVRDHLLLVHAMPRLEKLELRCTNRALFTDPPVLPALFEPSTVRWLHVGGLPRATTLSLLRAHHASLKVLWLDVGLEPAAEWPFGCSDLVDFVRQCGLDIRELVIGREWLDRYGIRHDRTKCRAQLQLLERSLPDCLVSCDDCDIPII
;
A
#
# COMPACT_ATOMS: atom_id res chain seq x y z
N MET A 1 -23.42 15.39 15.35
CA MET A 1 -23.09 16.31 14.24
C MET A 1 -24.36 16.51 13.44
N GLU A 2 -24.74 17.75 13.12
CA GLU A 2 -26.04 18.07 12.50
C GLU A 2 -25.89 19.06 11.34
N CYS A 3 -26.85 19.05 10.41
CA CYS A 3 -26.90 19.97 9.27
C CYS A 3 -27.33 21.37 9.72
N PRO A 4 -26.63 22.46 9.33
CA PRO A 4 -26.95 23.81 9.80
C PRO A 4 -28.26 24.39 9.24
N VAL A 5 -28.87 23.73 8.25
CA VAL A 5 -30.12 24.18 7.62
C VAL A 5 -31.33 23.52 8.26
N CYS A 6 -31.36 22.18 8.30
CA CYS A 6 -32.49 21.42 8.83
C CYS A 6 -32.31 20.96 10.28
N THR A 7 -31.13 21.18 10.87
CA THR A 7 -30.77 20.78 12.26
C THR A 7 -30.95 19.29 12.57
N HIS A 8 -31.00 18.43 11.55
CA HIS A 8 -31.04 16.99 11.75
C HIS A 8 -29.63 16.40 11.74
N PRO A 9 -29.41 15.26 12.43
CA PRO A 9 -28.18 14.49 12.31
C PRO A 9 -27.89 14.10 10.86
N TRP A 10 -26.61 14.06 10.50
CA TRP A 10 -26.19 13.55 9.21
C TRP A 10 -26.37 12.03 9.13
N ASP A 11 -26.63 11.53 7.93
CA ASP A 11 -26.74 10.09 7.62
C ASP A 11 -26.06 9.78 6.26
N PHE A 12 -26.08 8.51 5.83
CA PHE A 12 -25.45 8.10 4.58
C PHE A 12 -26.37 8.18 3.36
N GLU A 13 -27.65 8.47 3.57
CA GLU A 13 -28.71 8.43 2.55
C GLU A 13 -29.13 9.86 2.21
N GLU A 14 -30.22 10.36 2.79
CA GLU A 14 -30.83 11.64 2.43
C GLU A 14 -30.08 12.85 3.01
N ARG A 15 -29.36 12.65 4.12
CA ARG A 15 -28.64 13.72 4.83
C ARG A 15 -27.14 13.51 4.76
N ARG A 16 -26.65 13.01 3.63
CA ARG A 16 -25.22 12.88 3.35
C ARG A 16 -24.55 14.25 3.28
N PRO A 17 -23.44 14.50 4.00
CA PRO A 17 -22.81 15.81 4.05
C PRO A 17 -22.11 16.17 2.73
N LYS A 18 -22.46 17.33 2.15
CA LYS A 18 -21.86 17.90 0.95
C LYS A 18 -20.98 19.09 1.30
N GLY A 19 -19.76 19.13 0.75
CA GLY A 19 -18.77 20.18 1.04
C GLY A 19 -18.83 21.32 0.02
N LEU A 20 -19.34 22.48 0.43
CA LEU A 20 -19.40 23.67 -0.43
C LEU A 20 -17.98 24.25 -0.67
N PRO A 21 -17.74 25.02 -1.74
CA PRO A 21 -16.43 25.64 -2.03
C PRO A 21 -15.91 26.57 -0.92
N CYS A 22 -16.81 27.04 -0.06
CA CYS A 22 -16.50 27.86 1.11
C CYS A 22 -16.16 27.05 2.37
N LEU A 23 -16.00 25.72 2.25
CA LEU A 23 -15.73 24.75 3.32
C LEU A 23 -16.88 24.52 4.32
N HIS A 24 -18.00 25.21 4.19
CA HIS A 24 -19.22 24.87 4.93
C HIS A 24 -19.85 23.58 4.38
N SER A 25 -20.59 22.87 5.23
CA SER A 25 -21.27 21.63 4.84
C SER A 25 -22.78 21.76 5.00
N VAL A 26 -23.52 21.22 4.03
CA VAL A 26 -24.98 21.11 4.03
C VAL A 26 -25.37 19.69 3.62
N CYS A 27 -26.55 19.21 4.01
CA CYS A 27 -26.95 17.84 3.69
C CYS A 27 -27.52 17.76 2.29
N ASP A 28 -27.38 16.62 1.62
CA ASP A 28 -27.78 16.44 0.22
C ASP A 28 -29.24 16.88 -0.02
N SER A 29 -30.16 16.44 0.84
CA SER A 29 -31.55 16.89 0.81
C SER A 29 -31.70 18.42 0.94
N CYS A 30 -30.99 19.09 1.86
CA CYS A 30 -31.06 20.55 1.99
C CYS A 30 -30.40 21.28 0.81
N LEU A 31 -29.32 20.72 0.25
CA LEU A 31 -28.60 21.30 -0.88
C LEU A 31 -29.53 21.50 -2.08
N LEU A 32 -30.40 20.52 -2.36
CA LEU A 32 -31.38 20.56 -3.45
C LEU A 32 -32.46 21.65 -3.27
N HIS A 33 -32.63 22.18 -2.05
CA HIS A 33 -33.66 23.17 -1.71
C HIS A 33 -33.08 24.56 -1.36
N LEU A 34 -31.77 24.76 -1.52
CA LEU A 34 -31.15 26.07 -1.24
C LEU A 34 -31.53 27.08 -2.34
N PRO A 35 -31.98 28.29 -1.98
CA PRO A 35 -32.27 29.32 -2.96
C PRO A 35 -30.99 29.87 -3.58
N ASN A 36 -30.98 29.97 -4.91
CA ASN A 36 -29.94 30.63 -5.72
C ASN A 36 -28.52 30.05 -5.59
N ASP A 37 -28.39 28.77 -5.24
CA ASP A 37 -27.09 28.12 -5.07
C ASP A 37 -26.12 28.92 -4.16
N LEU A 38 -26.65 29.49 -3.08
CA LEU A 38 -25.87 30.24 -2.09
C LEU A 38 -25.67 29.45 -0.81
N CYS A 39 -24.45 29.49 -0.26
CA CYS A 39 -24.18 28.91 1.04
C CYS A 39 -25.07 29.56 2.13
N PRO A 40 -25.80 28.79 2.95
CA PRO A 40 -26.70 29.35 3.96
C PRO A 40 -25.95 30.09 5.08
N GLN A 41 -24.66 29.79 5.28
CA GLN A 41 -23.85 30.38 6.35
C GLN A 41 -23.13 31.65 5.91
N CYS A 42 -22.48 31.65 4.74
CA CYS A 42 -21.65 32.78 4.29
C CYS A 42 -22.13 33.45 3.01
N ARG A 43 -23.25 32.98 2.43
CA ARG A 43 -23.87 33.50 1.19
C ARG A 43 -22.94 33.49 -0.04
N LYS A 44 -21.82 32.77 0.01
CA LYS A 44 -20.96 32.57 -1.17
C LYS A 44 -21.69 31.68 -2.18
N PRO A 45 -21.69 32.04 -3.47
CA PRO A 45 -22.28 31.21 -4.51
C PRO A 45 -21.50 29.91 -4.70
N PHE A 46 -22.19 28.88 -5.16
CA PHE A 46 -21.60 27.61 -5.58
C PHE A 46 -22.27 27.12 -6.86
N THR A 47 -21.72 26.05 -7.45
CA THR A 47 -22.26 25.41 -8.65
C THR A 47 -22.43 23.92 -8.41
N MET A 48 -23.52 23.35 -8.90
CA MET A 48 -23.80 21.90 -8.82
C MET A 48 -23.05 21.13 -9.92
N PRO A 49 -22.66 19.85 -9.68
CA PRO A 49 -22.82 19.09 -8.44
C PRO A 49 -21.76 19.43 -7.38
N VAL A 50 -22.15 19.40 -6.10
CA VAL A 50 -21.23 19.58 -4.96
C VAL A 50 -20.75 18.20 -4.46
N PRO A 51 -19.44 18.00 -4.24
CA PRO A 51 -18.91 16.72 -3.77
C PRO A 51 -19.28 16.43 -2.31
N ASP A 52 -19.17 15.16 -1.92
CA ASP A 52 -19.26 14.76 -0.52
C ASP A 52 -18.15 15.40 0.32
N ASN A 53 -18.48 15.76 1.56
CA ASN A 53 -17.47 16.06 2.57
C ASN A 53 -16.98 14.74 3.18
N PHE A 54 -15.97 14.13 2.54
CA PHE A 54 -15.42 12.83 2.95
C PHE A 54 -14.96 12.80 4.40
N SER A 55 -14.40 13.88 4.95
CA SER A 55 -14.00 13.93 6.36
C SER A 55 -15.19 13.76 7.31
N MET A 56 -16.34 14.38 6.98
CA MET A 56 -17.57 14.19 7.74
C MET A 56 -18.16 12.79 7.54
N VAL A 57 -18.07 12.22 6.33
CA VAL A 57 -18.49 10.84 6.04
C VAL A 57 -17.66 9.84 6.87
N GLU A 58 -16.34 9.97 6.90
CA GLU A 58 -15.44 9.13 7.72
C GLU A 58 -15.76 9.28 9.22
N CYS A 59 -16.04 10.49 9.70
CA CYS A 59 -16.48 10.69 11.09
C CYS A 59 -17.83 10.01 11.37
N LEU A 60 -18.78 10.02 10.43
CA LEU A 60 -20.05 9.30 10.56
C LEU A 60 -19.83 7.78 10.60
N GLU A 61 -18.92 7.26 9.78
CA GLU A 61 -18.55 5.83 9.79
C GLU A 61 -17.93 5.45 11.13
N ALA A 62 -17.01 6.26 11.65
CA ALA A 62 -16.38 6.03 12.95
C ALA A 62 -17.40 6.07 14.10
N LEU A 63 -18.30 7.07 14.13
CA LEU A 63 -19.33 7.19 15.16
C LEU A 63 -20.36 6.05 15.09
N ASN A 64 -20.76 5.64 13.89
CA ASN A 64 -21.66 4.50 13.72
C ASN A 64 -20.96 3.17 14.09
N GLY A 65 -19.65 3.04 13.79
CA GLY A 65 -18.84 1.91 14.24
C GLY A 65 -18.72 1.83 15.77
N ILE A 66 -18.65 2.97 16.46
CA ILE A 66 -18.65 3.03 17.93
C ILE A 66 -20.04 2.70 18.50
N ALA A 67 -21.13 3.18 17.87
CA ALA A 67 -22.50 2.92 18.30
C ALA A 67 -22.93 1.44 18.14
N LEU A 68 -22.42 0.75 17.11
CA LEU A 68 -22.67 -0.68 16.85
C LEU A 68 -22.13 -1.61 17.95
N ASN A 69 -21.16 -1.15 18.75
CA ASN A 69 -20.66 -1.90 19.90
C ASN A 69 -21.45 -1.66 21.19
N SER A 70 -22.43 -0.75 21.21
CA SER A 70 -23.05 -0.28 22.46
C SER A 70 -24.58 -0.40 22.55
N ARG A 71 -25.32 -0.78 21.51
CA ARG A 71 -26.78 -1.01 21.62
C ARG A 71 -27.26 -2.16 20.75
N GLY A 72 -27.56 -3.29 21.40
CA GLY A 72 -28.22 -4.45 20.80
C GLY A 72 -29.72 -4.24 20.61
N SER A 73 -30.12 -3.56 19.54
CA SER A 73 -31.46 -3.74 18.97
C SER A 73 -31.37 -3.85 17.46
N GLU A 74 -31.60 -5.08 16.98
CA GLU A 74 -31.58 -5.47 15.59
C GLU A 74 -32.81 -4.88 14.87
N ASP A 75 -32.59 -3.90 14.00
CA ASP A 75 -33.61 -3.46 13.04
C ASP A 75 -33.41 -4.24 11.73
N PRO A 76 -34.34 -5.16 11.36
CA PRO A 76 -34.21 -6.01 10.18
C PRO A 76 -34.17 -5.25 8.85
N GLN A 77 -34.64 -4.00 8.81
CA GLN A 77 -34.69 -3.25 7.55
C GLN A 77 -33.32 -2.73 7.09
N ARG A 78 -32.33 -2.63 8.00
CA ARG A 78 -30.97 -2.15 7.70
C ARG A 78 -30.02 -3.25 7.17
N LEU A 79 -30.50 -4.49 6.96
CA LEU A 79 -29.67 -5.63 6.54
C LEU A 79 -29.50 -5.77 5.00
N ARG A 80 -30.14 -4.92 4.18
CA ARG A 80 -30.24 -5.11 2.72
C ARG A 80 -28.94 -4.99 1.90
N GLY A 81 -27.79 -4.67 2.50
CA GLY A 81 -26.50 -4.63 1.80
C GLY A 81 -25.43 -5.60 2.32
N SER A 82 -25.67 -6.25 3.47
CA SER A 82 -24.59 -6.90 4.23
C SER A 82 -24.75 -8.40 4.39
N TRP A 83 -25.80 -8.97 3.78
CA TRP A 83 -26.22 -10.36 3.99
C TRP A 83 -26.72 -11.00 2.68
N TRP A 84 -26.63 -12.32 2.61
CA TRP A 84 -26.94 -13.15 1.45
C TRP A 84 -27.73 -14.37 1.91
N CYS A 85 -28.88 -14.61 1.30
CA CYS A 85 -29.71 -15.77 1.62
C CYS A 85 -29.26 -16.99 0.81
N MET A 86 -28.85 -18.06 1.49
CA MET A 86 -28.39 -19.30 0.84
C MET A 86 -29.55 -20.04 0.14
N GLY A 87 -30.75 -19.99 0.70
CA GLY A 87 -31.94 -20.62 0.10
C GLY A 87 -32.40 -19.95 -1.21
N CYS A 88 -32.49 -18.62 -1.23
CA CYS A 88 -32.94 -17.85 -2.39
C CYS A 88 -31.82 -17.49 -3.38
N GLN A 89 -30.54 -17.66 -3.00
CA GLN A 89 -29.38 -17.22 -3.77
C GLN A 89 -29.46 -15.74 -4.20
N SER A 90 -29.90 -14.89 -3.27
CA SER A 90 -30.10 -13.45 -3.49
C SER A 90 -29.99 -12.67 -2.17
N PRO A 91 -29.95 -11.33 -2.21
CA PRO A 91 -30.07 -10.52 -0.99
C PRO A 91 -31.33 -10.90 -0.21
N PRO A 92 -31.25 -11.07 1.13
CA PRO A 92 -32.35 -11.60 1.92
C PRO A 92 -33.55 -10.65 1.94
N THR A 93 -34.74 -11.22 1.80
CA THR A 93 -36.01 -10.55 2.12
C THR A 93 -36.34 -10.71 3.60
N ALA A 94 -37.34 -9.99 4.11
CA ALA A 94 -37.79 -10.13 5.50
C ALA A 94 -38.22 -11.56 5.87
N LEU A 95 -38.71 -12.34 4.90
CA LEU A 95 -39.11 -13.73 5.11
C LEU A 95 -37.91 -14.69 5.14
N CYS A 96 -36.75 -14.27 4.63
CA CYS A 96 -35.56 -15.13 4.57
C CYS A 96 -34.94 -15.33 5.95
N SER A 97 -35.02 -14.35 6.87
CA SER A 97 -34.42 -14.46 8.21
C SER A 97 -35.09 -15.52 9.09
N GLU A 98 -36.35 -15.86 8.82
CA GLU A 98 -37.11 -16.83 9.62
C GLU A 98 -36.99 -18.26 9.10
N HIS A 99 -36.67 -18.44 7.82
CA HIS A 99 -36.78 -19.75 7.16
C HIS A 99 -35.54 -20.19 6.38
N HIS A 100 -34.63 -19.27 6.06
CA HIS A 100 -33.44 -19.58 5.28
C HIS A 100 -32.17 -19.23 6.04
N ASP A 101 -31.08 -19.94 5.73
CA ASP A 101 -29.75 -19.60 6.23
C ASP A 101 -29.27 -18.32 5.53
N VAL A 102 -29.16 -17.23 6.30
CA VAL A 102 -28.72 -15.92 5.82
C VAL A 102 -27.32 -15.65 6.39
N ARG A 103 -26.34 -15.49 5.49
CA ARG A 103 -24.92 -15.33 5.84
C ARG A 103 -24.36 -14.02 5.31
N ARG A 104 -23.22 -13.58 5.83
CA ARG A 104 -22.48 -12.48 5.21
C ARG A 104 -22.01 -12.91 3.81
N PRO A 105 -21.99 -12.02 2.79
CA PRO A 105 -21.64 -12.38 1.41
C PRO A 105 -20.33 -13.16 1.27
N LYS A 106 -19.29 -12.79 2.03
CA LYS A 106 -18.01 -13.51 2.01
C LYS A 106 -18.12 -14.95 2.52
N ALA A 107 -18.89 -15.17 3.59
CA ALA A 107 -19.10 -16.51 4.14
C ALA A 107 -20.04 -17.35 3.26
N ALA A 108 -21.04 -16.72 2.64
CA ALA A 108 -21.90 -17.34 1.63
C ALA A 108 -21.09 -17.81 0.43
N LEU A 109 -20.26 -16.92 -0.15
CA LEU A 109 -19.38 -17.24 -1.27
C LEU A 109 -18.41 -18.38 -0.93
N GLN A 110 -17.77 -18.33 0.24
CA GLN A 110 -16.86 -19.39 0.67
C GLN A 110 -17.57 -20.74 0.79
N GLY A 111 -18.79 -20.77 1.36
CA GLY A 111 -19.60 -21.98 1.44
C GLY A 111 -20.01 -22.50 0.06
N SER A 112 -20.50 -21.62 -0.82
CA SER A 112 -20.87 -21.99 -2.19
C SER A 112 -19.69 -22.52 -3.00
N LEU A 113 -18.50 -21.93 -2.85
CA LEU A 113 -17.28 -22.43 -3.49
C LEU A 113 -16.90 -23.81 -2.96
N GLN A 114 -17.00 -24.03 -1.65
CA GLN A 114 -16.69 -25.34 -1.06
C GLN A 114 -17.67 -26.43 -1.53
N ASP A 115 -18.97 -26.14 -1.54
CA ASP A 115 -20.00 -27.06 -2.04
C ASP A 115 -19.85 -27.33 -3.54
N TRP A 116 -19.46 -26.31 -4.31
CA TRP A 116 -19.17 -26.46 -5.73
C TRP A 116 -17.94 -27.32 -5.96
N MET A 117 -16.84 -27.09 -5.24
CA MET A 117 -15.63 -27.90 -5.32
C MET A 117 -15.90 -29.38 -4.95
N GLN A 118 -16.71 -29.64 -3.93
CA GLN A 118 -17.09 -31.00 -3.56
C GLN A 118 -17.94 -31.70 -4.63
N ARG A 119 -18.89 -30.99 -5.25
CA ARG A 119 -19.68 -31.51 -6.37
C ARG A 119 -18.80 -31.75 -7.60
N ALA A 120 -18.03 -30.75 -8.01
CA ALA A 120 -17.10 -30.87 -9.12
C ALA A 120 -16.10 -32.02 -8.94
N SER A 121 -15.58 -32.23 -7.72
CA SER A 121 -14.69 -33.36 -7.43
C SER A 121 -15.38 -34.71 -7.56
N ARG A 122 -16.67 -34.81 -7.20
CA ARG A 122 -17.46 -36.04 -7.31
C ARG A 122 -17.82 -36.32 -8.76
N ASP A 123 -18.38 -35.33 -9.45
CA ASP A 123 -18.76 -35.41 -10.86
C ASP A 123 -17.53 -35.74 -11.74
N LEU A 124 -16.37 -35.16 -11.42
CA LEU A 124 -15.10 -35.51 -12.06
C LEU A 124 -14.68 -36.95 -11.77
N GLY A 125 -14.84 -37.42 -10.53
CA GLY A 125 -14.55 -38.81 -10.16
C GLY A 125 -15.42 -39.81 -10.91
N GLU A 126 -16.71 -39.53 -11.04
CA GLU A 126 -17.66 -40.34 -11.82
C GLU A 126 -17.32 -40.30 -13.32
N ALA A 127 -17.04 -39.12 -13.88
CA ALA A 127 -16.62 -38.97 -15.27
C ALA A 127 -15.29 -39.69 -15.58
N ILE A 128 -14.35 -39.73 -14.62
CA ILE A 128 -13.10 -40.50 -14.73
C ILE A 128 -13.37 -42.02 -14.73
N GLN A 129 -14.37 -42.49 -13.97
CA GLN A 129 -14.75 -43.90 -13.98
C GLN A 129 -15.45 -44.33 -15.28
N GLU A 130 -16.14 -43.39 -15.94
CA GLU A 130 -16.81 -43.63 -17.22
C GLU A 130 -15.92 -43.43 -18.45
N LEU A 131 -14.71 -42.88 -18.26
CA LEU A 131 -13.73 -42.64 -19.33
C LEU A 131 -13.19 -43.99 -19.86
N PRO A 132 -13.27 -44.26 -21.19
CA PRO A 132 -12.61 -45.42 -21.78
C PRO A 132 -11.10 -45.36 -21.57
N ASP A 133 -10.44 -46.50 -21.35
CA ASP A 133 -9.01 -46.60 -21.06
C ASP A 133 -8.12 -45.83 -22.05
N ALA A 134 -8.47 -45.86 -23.35
CA ALA A 134 -7.74 -45.13 -24.39
C ALA A 134 -7.82 -43.59 -24.21
N ALA A 135 -8.95 -43.07 -23.74
CA ALA A 135 -9.15 -41.65 -23.46
C ALA A 135 -8.49 -41.25 -22.12
N ALA A 136 -8.53 -42.13 -21.12
CA ALA A 136 -7.83 -41.92 -19.85
C ALA A 136 -6.31 -41.84 -20.07
N PHE A 137 -5.75 -42.72 -20.90
CA PHE A 137 -4.32 -42.71 -21.25
C PHE A 137 -3.91 -41.41 -21.96
N ASN A 138 -4.67 -40.96 -22.96
CA ASN A 138 -4.40 -39.70 -23.65
C ASN A 138 -4.49 -38.48 -22.72
N THR A 139 -5.42 -38.51 -21.77
CA THR A 139 -5.58 -37.45 -20.76
C THR A 139 -4.37 -37.40 -19.82
N LEU A 140 -3.86 -38.55 -19.39
CA LEU A 140 -2.64 -38.63 -18.58
C LEU A 140 -1.40 -38.13 -19.34
N GLU A 141 -1.26 -38.48 -20.62
CA GLU A 141 -0.16 -37.98 -21.46
C GLU A 141 -0.22 -36.46 -21.64
N LEU A 142 -1.43 -35.90 -21.84
CA LEU A 142 -1.63 -34.44 -21.87
C LEU A 142 -1.26 -33.80 -20.53
N LEU A 143 -1.71 -34.36 -19.40
CA LEU A 143 -1.39 -33.85 -18.06
C LEU A 143 0.11 -33.88 -17.74
N ARG A 144 0.84 -34.88 -18.25
CA ARG A 144 2.30 -34.99 -18.09
C ARG A 144 3.06 -34.02 -19.00
N ALA A 145 2.50 -33.71 -20.16
CA ALA A 145 3.09 -32.79 -21.14
C ALA A 145 2.81 -31.31 -20.82
N LEU A 146 1.84 -31.00 -19.95
CA LEU A 146 1.54 -29.63 -19.53
C LEU A 146 2.68 -29.08 -18.66
N PRO A 147 3.26 -27.93 -19.03
CA PRO A 147 4.18 -27.21 -18.16
C PRO A 147 3.49 -26.74 -16.89
N ALA A 148 4.31 -26.37 -15.91
CA ALA A 148 3.87 -25.99 -14.59
C ALA A 148 3.02 -24.70 -14.55
N THR A 149 2.86 -23.94 -15.63
CA THR A 149 1.84 -22.89 -15.74
C THR A 149 1.13 -22.94 -17.08
N CYS A 150 -0.19 -22.82 -17.06
CA CYS A 150 -1.01 -22.73 -18.26
C CYS A 150 -2.12 -21.69 -18.03
N THR A 151 -2.33 -20.81 -18.99
CA THR A 151 -3.31 -19.74 -18.93
C THR A 151 -4.52 -20.15 -19.76
N MET A 152 -5.69 -20.25 -19.12
CA MET A 152 -6.95 -20.50 -19.80
C MET A 152 -7.66 -19.16 -20.08
N THR A 153 -7.91 -18.88 -21.35
CA THR A 153 -8.77 -17.77 -21.77
C THR A 153 -10.12 -18.31 -22.22
N LEU A 154 -11.17 -17.99 -21.46
CA LEU A 154 -12.55 -18.26 -21.84
C LEU A 154 -13.06 -17.15 -22.76
N ARG A 155 -13.35 -17.50 -24.00
CA ARG A 155 -13.98 -16.62 -24.98
C ARG A 155 -15.45 -16.98 -25.06
N GLN A 156 -16.32 -16.01 -24.80
CA GLN A 156 -17.74 -16.16 -25.07
C GLN A 156 -17.95 -15.92 -26.56
N ASP A 157 -18.28 -16.97 -27.31
CA ASP A 157 -18.60 -16.81 -28.72
C ASP A 157 -20.08 -16.44 -28.86
N GLY A 158 -20.37 -15.49 -29.73
CA GLY A 158 -21.60 -14.69 -29.79
C GLY A 158 -22.88 -15.43 -30.18
N GLY A 159 -23.12 -16.63 -29.67
CA GLY A 159 -24.46 -17.22 -29.71
C GLY A 159 -24.63 -18.68 -29.32
N LYS A 160 -23.59 -19.54 -29.27
CA LYS A 160 -23.81 -20.99 -29.03
C LYS A 160 -22.71 -21.75 -28.27
N GLY A 161 -21.79 -21.08 -27.59
CA GLY A 161 -20.84 -21.78 -26.73
C GLY A 161 -19.76 -20.90 -26.12
N HIS A 162 -19.17 -21.41 -25.04
CA HIS A 162 -17.92 -20.89 -24.51
C HIS A 162 -16.78 -21.71 -25.13
N ALA A 163 -15.83 -21.03 -25.77
CA ALA A 163 -14.58 -21.62 -26.23
C ALA A 163 -13.48 -21.33 -25.21
N ALA A 164 -12.73 -22.34 -24.81
CA ALA A 164 -11.54 -22.15 -23.96
C ALA A 164 -10.30 -22.28 -24.83
N GLU A 165 -9.52 -21.20 -24.92
CA GLU A 165 -8.20 -21.18 -25.58
C GLU A 165 -7.13 -21.22 -24.49
N TRP A 166 -6.11 -22.07 -24.65
CA TRP A 166 -5.07 -22.29 -23.65
C TRP A 166 -3.72 -21.83 -24.18
N ARG A 167 -2.95 -21.12 -23.35
CA ARG A 167 -1.55 -20.77 -23.64
C ARG A 167 -0.63 -21.31 -22.58
N VAL A 168 0.50 -21.83 -23.04
CA VAL A 168 1.50 -22.47 -22.21
C VAL A 168 2.70 -21.52 -22.13
N ASP A 169 2.82 -20.82 -21.01
CA ASP A 169 3.96 -19.97 -20.72
C ASP A 169 4.87 -20.67 -19.70
N GLY A 170 6.17 -20.65 -19.94
CA GLY A 170 7.17 -21.38 -19.17
C GLY A 170 7.51 -20.68 -17.85
N SER A 171 6.72 -20.93 -16.81
CA SER A 171 7.00 -20.57 -15.42
C SER A 171 6.34 -21.62 -14.51
N ALA A 172 6.64 -21.63 -13.21
CA ALA A 172 6.27 -22.73 -12.32
C ALA A 172 5.29 -22.32 -11.21
N ALA A 173 4.11 -22.95 -11.16
CA ALA A 173 3.30 -23.14 -9.95
C ALA A 173 2.21 -24.21 -10.14
N GLU A 174 2.12 -25.19 -9.24
CA GLU A 174 1.16 -26.29 -9.29
C GLU A 174 -0.30 -25.85 -9.10
N ASP A 175 -1.02 -25.57 -10.20
CA ASP A 175 -2.45 -25.26 -10.12
C ASP A 175 -3.32 -26.53 -10.29
N SER A 176 -3.71 -27.12 -9.16
CA SER A 176 -4.55 -28.33 -9.10
C SER A 176 -5.94 -28.12 -9.71
N LEU A 177 -6.45 -26.89 -9.72
CA LEU A 177 -7.77 -26.55 -10.24
C LEU A 177 -7.80 -26.58 -11.77
N LEU A 178 -6.70 -26.15 -12.39
CA LEU A 178 -6.52 -26.18 -13.85
C LEU A 178 -6.41 -27.62 -14.37
N LYS A 179 -5.69 -28.48 -13.65
CA LYS A 179 -5.61 -29.92 -13.97
C LYS A 179 -6.99 -30.58 -13.91
N ALA A 180 -7.80 -30.27 -12.90
CA ALA A 180 -9.17 -30.78 -12.78
C ALA A 180 -10.09 -30.30 -13.92
N LEU A 181 -9.96 -29.04 -14.34
CA LEU A 181 -10.71 -28.45 -15.47
C LEU A 181 -10.35 -29.10 -16.81
N ILE A 182 -9.07 -29.38 -17.04
CA ILE A 182 -8.58 -30.06 -18.25
C ILE A 182 -9.09 -31.50 -18.31
N VAL A 183 -9.10 -32.23 -17.20
CA VAL A 183 -9.66 -33.59 -17.14
C VAL A 183 -11.18 -33.57 -17.41
N GLY A 184 -11.92 -32.62 -16.84
CA GLY A 184 -13.36 -32.49 -17.10
C GLY A 184 -13.70 -32.16 -18.57
N LEU A 185 -12.88 -31.33 -19.22
CA LEU A 185 -13.05 -30.99 -20.64
C LEU A 185 -12.62 -32.13 -21.59
N ALA A 186 -11.63 -32.94 -21.20
CA ALA A 186 -11.25 -34.15 -21.91
C ALA A 186 -12.32 -35.23 -21.79
N ALA A 187 -12.83 -35.47 -20.58
CA ALA A 187 -13.88 -36.44 -20.30
C ALA A 187 -15.20 -36.15 -21.04
N SER A 188 -15.51 -34.87 -21.26
CA SER A 188 -16.70 -34.45 -22.02
C SER A 188 -16.51 -34.47 -23.55
N GLY A 189 -15.35 -34.92 -24.07
CA GLY A 189 -15.06 -35.02 -25.50
C GLY A 189 -14.91 -33.66 -26.21
N ARG A 190 -14.55 -32.61 -25.47
CA ARG A 190 -14.51 -31.22 -25.96
C ARG A 190 -13.11 -30.66 -26.22
N LEU A 191 -12.08 -31.52 -26.22
CA LEU A 191 -10.70 -31.15 -26.54
C LEU A 191 -10.26 -31.85 -27.84
N ASP A 192 -10.09 -31.07 -28.90
CA ASP A 192 -9.42 -31.51 -30.14
C ASP A 192 -7.96 -31.02 -30.16
N ARG A 193 -7.04 -31.88 -30.62
CA ARG A 193 -5.62 -31.53 -30.80
C ARG A 193 -5.42 -30.85 -32.16
N ASP A 194 -4.89 -29.63 -32.17
CA ASP A 194 -4.25 -29.04 -33.35
C ASP A 194 -2.72 -29.12 -33.18
N PRO A 195 -1.97 -29.85 -34.05
CA PRO A 195 -0.53 -30.02 -33.88
C PRO A 195 0.24 -28.76 -34.31
N MET A 196 1.04 -28.26 -33.37
CA MET A 196 2.01 -27.17 -33.53
C MET A 196 2.80 -27.22 -34.84
N GLY A 197 2.87 -26.08 -35.54
CA GLY A 197 3.82 -25.85 -36.63
C GLY A 197 4.21 -24.39 -36.79
N ALA A 198 5.39 -23.99 -36.28
CA ALA A 198 6.23 -22.94 -36.86
C ALA A 198 7.62 -22.91 -36.21
N ARG A 199 8.64 -23.39 -36.94
CA ARG A 199 10.07 -23.27 -36.62
C ARG A 199 10.54 -21.81 -36.81
N ALA A 200 11.06 -21.18 -35.76
CA ALA A 200 11.82 -19.93 -35.87
C ALA A 200 13.30 -20.22 -36.18
N ARG A 201 13.83 -19.55 -37.22
CA ARG A 201 15.23 -19.62 -37.68
C ARG A 201 16.15 -18.81 -36.75
N MET A 202 17.34 -19.35 -36.45
CA MET A 202 18.43 -18.64 -35.78
C MET A 202 19.07 -17.55 -36.67
N PRO A 203 19.52 -16.41 -36.10
CA PRO A 203 20.43 -15.49 -36.77
C PRO A 203 21.92 -15.84 -36.50
N PRO A 204 22.85 -15.41 -37.39
CA PRO A 204 24.27 -15.75 -37.30
C PRO A 204 25.05 -14.82 -36.36
N ALA A 205 26.20 -15.33 -35.90
CA ALA A 205 27.09 -14.75 -34.91
C ALA A 205 27.75 -13.42 -35.34
N ALA A 206 27.82 -12.47 -34.40
CA ALA A 206 28.60 -11.25 -34.53
C ALA A 206 29.79 -11.23 -33.54
N GLN A 207 30.85 -10.60 -34.02
CA GLN A 207 32.21 -10.44 -33.47
C GLN A 207 32.29 -9.61 -32.16
N PRO A 208 33.45 -9.59 -31.47
CA PRO A 208 33.56 -9.12 -30.09
C PRO A 208 33.47 -7.59 -29.99
N GLN A 209 32.54 -7.10 -29.17
CA GLN A 209 32.39 -5.68 -28.84
C GLN A 209 33.03 -5.35 -27.49
N ALA A 210 33.44 -4.08 -27.37
CA ALA A 210 33.81 -3.40 -26.12
C ALA A 210 32.75 -3.64 -25.01
N PRO A 211 33.11 -3.56 -23.71
CA PRO A 211 32.18 -3.87 -22.62
C PRO A 211 30.89 -3.06 -22.80
N PRO A 212 29.73 -3.73 -22.89
CA PRO A 212 28.50 -3.05 -23.22
C PRO A 212 28.15 -2.04 -22.11
N PRO A 213 27.51 -0.90 -22.45
CA PRO A 213 26.84 -0.09 -21.46
C PRO A 213 25.83 -0.97 -20.69
N ASP A 214 25.50 -0.59 -19.45
CA ASP A 214 24.57 -1.30 -18.52
C ASP A 214 23.10 -1.28 -19.04
N GLU A 215 22.90 -1.51 -20.35
CA GLU A 215 21.67 -1.34 -21.13
C GLU A 215 20.69 -2.51 -21.04
N GLY A 216 21.00 -3.55 -20.25
CA GLY A 216 20.12 -4.72 -20.11
C GLY A 216 19.36 -4.82 -18.79
N ARG A 217 19.60 -3.93 -17.82
CA ARG A 217 19.06 -4.10 -16.47
C ARG A 217 17.84 -3.23 -16.22
N ILE A 218 16.72 -3.89 -15.94
CA ILE A 218 15.47 -3.24 -15.55
C ILE A 218 15.73 -2.46 -14.25
N VAL A 219 15.46 -1.15 -14.29
CA VAL A 219 15.52 -0.28 -13.11
C VAL A 219 14.11 -0.15 -12.56
N LEU A 220 13.90 -0.61 -11.32
CA LEU A 220 12.60 -0.51 -10.66
C LEU A 220 12.57 0.58 -9.59
N ASN A 221 11.44 1.29 -9.57
CA ASN A 221 11.01 2.15 -8.49
C ASN A 221 9.87 1.45 -7.75
N LEU A 222 10.15 0.88 -6.58
CA LEU A 222 9.19 0.09 -5.82
C LEU A 222 8.46 0.95 -4.80
N SER A 223 7.16 0.73 -4.63
CA SER A 223 6.37 1.36 -3.57
C SER A 223 5.50 0.33 -2.88
N LEU A 224 5.73 0.09 -1.59
CA LEU A 224 5.09 -1.02 -0.86
C LEU A 224 3.84 -0.60 -0.06
N SER A 225 3.48 0.69 -0.05
CA SER A 225 2.27 1.16 0.65
C SER A 225 1.10 1.37 -0.30
N ALA A 226 -0.04 0.74 0.00
CA ALA A 226 -1.32 1.00 -0.68
C ALA A 226 -1.85 2.43 -0.47
N THR A 227 -1.30 3.17 0.49
CA THR A 227 -1.74 4.52 0.86
C THR A 227 -1.12 5.64 0.02
N ASP A 228 -0.16 5.33 -0.83
CA ASP A 228 0.49 6.32 -1.69
C ASP A 228 -0.42 6.64 -2.89
N ARG A 229 -1.12 7.76 -2.81
CA ARG A 229 -2.07 8.27 -3.82
C ARG A 229 -1.43 8.59 -5.17
N SER A 230 -0.09 8.57 -5.29
CA SER A 230 0.62 9.14 -6.44
C SER A 230 0.95 8.18 -7.59
N CYS A 231 0.51 6.90 -7.56
CA CYS A 231 0.81 5.98 -8.66
C CYS A 231 -0.32 5.00 -8.97
N ARG A 232 -0.31 4.53 -10.22
CA ARG A 232 -1.12 3.44 -10.77
C ARG A 232 -1.14 2.24 -9.81
N VAL A 233 -2.31 1.99 -9.21
CA VAL A 233 -2.51 0.95 -8.19
C VAL A 233 -2.21 -0.44 -8.76
N ASP A 234 -2.47 -0.65 -10.05
CA ASP A 234 -2.37 -1.95 -10.70
C ASP A 234 -0.91 -2.42 -10.91
N GLU A 235 -0.02 -1.57 -11.43
CA GLU A 235 1.41 -1.90 -11.64
C GLU A 235 2.15 -2.15 -10.31
N LYS A 236 1.76 -1.42 -9.24
CA LYS A 236 2.29 -1.64 -7.88
C LYS A 236 1.82 -2.97 -7.30
N ALA A 237 0.54 -3.29 -7.48
CA ALA A 237 -0.03 -4.55 -7.00
C ALA A 237 0.65 -5.73 -7.70
N GLU A 238 0.85 -5.67 -9.01
CA GLU A 238 1.53 -6.71 -9.78
C GLU A 238 2.99 -6.88 -9.35
N THR A 239 3.75 -5.80 -9.19
CA THR A 239 5.15 -5.91 -8.75
C THR A 239 5.26 -6.43 -7.31
N LEU A 240 4.36 -6.00 -6.42
CA LEU A 240 4.26 -6.54 -5.06
C LEU A 240 3.87 -8.02 -5.07
N GLN A 241 2.97 -8.41 -5.96
CA GLN A 241 2.53 -9.78 -6.13
C GLN A 241 3.67 -10.64 -6.68
N GLN A 242 4.42 -10.16 -7.68
CA GLN A 242 5.63 -10.83 -8.18
C GLN A 242 6.70 -10.99 -7.09
N VAL A 243 6.95 -9.97 -6.26
CA VAL A 243 7.88 -10.08 -5.12
C VAL A 243 7.37 -11.05 -4.05
N ARG A 244 6.04 -11.19 -3.90
CA ARG A 244 5.44 -12.17 -2.99
C ARG A 244 5.47 -13.58 -3.54
N ASP A 245 5.17 -13.76 -4.82
CA ASP A 245 5.02 -15.05 -5.49
C ASP A 245 6.38 -15.66 -5.82
N HIS A 246 7.33 -14.85 -6.29
CA HIS A 246 8.69 -15.28 -6.63
C HIS A 246 9.68 -15.03 -5.48
N GLY A 247 9.22 -14.40 -4.41
CA GLY A 247 10.02 -14.11 -3.23
C GLY A 247 11.12 -13.05 -3.46
N PRO A 248 11.97 -12.86 -2.45
CA PRO A 248 13.07 -11.88 -2.48
C PRO A 248 14.15 -12.19 -3.54
N GLN A 249 14.15 -13.39 -4.15
CA GLN A 249 15.08 -13.77 -5.21
C GLN A 249 14.84 -13.01 -6.51
N PHE A 250 13.60 -12.60 -6.78
CA PHE A 250 13.26 -11.78 -7.94
C PHE A 250 14.05 -10.46 -7.94
N LEU A 251 14.20 -9.85 -6.77
CA LEU A 251 14.92 -8.59 -6.61
C LEU A 251 16.43 -8.74 -6.84
N SER A 252 16.99 -9.94 -6.69
CA SER A 252 18.41 -10.19 -7.00
C SER A 252 18.73 -10.09 -8.49
N CYS A 253 17.72 -10.25 -9.35
CA CYS A 253 17.86 -10.16 -10.81
C CYS A 253 17.60 -8.75 -11.35
N VAL A 254 17.15 -7.81 -10.49
CA VAL A 254 16.66 -6.49 -10.91
C VAL A 254 17.36 -5.38 -10.13
N GLN A 255 17.70 -4.27 -10.79
CA GLN A 255 18.27 -3.12 -10.08
C GLN A 255 17.14 -2.27 -9.47
N VAL A 256 16.92 -2.42 -8.17
CA VAL A 256 16.04 -1.50 -7.44
C VAL A 256 16.85 -0.27 -7.05
N ARG A 257 16.54 0.89 -7.64
CA ARG A 257 17.22 2.16 -7.29
C ARG A 257 16.46 2.95 -6.24
N ARG A 258 15.13 2.90 -6.26
CA ARG A 258 14.28 3.64 -5.32
C ARG A 258 13.21 2.73 -4.73
N MET A 259 13.04 2.82 -3.42
CA MET A 259 11.98 2.11 -2.70
C MET A 259 11.27 3.08 -1.75
N THR A 260 9.95 3.19 -1.87
CA THR A 260 9.12 4.06 -1.03
C THR A 260 7.96 3.30 -0.40
N GLY A 261 7.32 3.90 0.61
CA GLY A 261 6.15 3.29 1.25
C GLY A 261 6.42 1.96 1.95
N VAL A 262 7.67 1.66 2.30
CA VAL A 262 8.01 0.45 3.07
C VAL A 262 7.47 0.63 4.48
N VAL A 263 6.63 -0.27 4.99
CA VAL A 263 6.08 -0.19 6.34
C VAL A 263 6.64 -1.33 7.19
N GLY A 264 7.69 -1.05 7.95
CA GLY A 264 8.49 -2.06 8.64
C GLY A 264 7.71 -2.94 9.62
N HIS A 265 6.93 -2.33 10.50
CA HIS A 265 6.24 -3.06 11.59
C HIS A 265 5.11 -4.01 11.15
N LYS A 266 4.63 -3.98 9.90
CA LYS A 266 3.50 -4.82 9.45
C LYS A 266 3.91 -6.28 9.27
N ASP A 267 5.07 -6.50 8.67
CA ASP A 267 5.70 -7.82 8.51
C ASP A 267 7.23 -7.63 8.55
N PRO A 268 7.83 -7.62 9.74
CA PRO A 268 9.24 -7.30 9.89
C PRO A 268 10.17 -8.29 9.16
N ALA A 269 9.83 -9.58 9.17
CA ALA A 269 10.66 -10.58 8.51
C ALA A 269 10.65 -10.40 6.99
N TRP A 270 9.46 -10.26 6.40
CA TRP A 270 9.34 -10.04 4.96
C TRP A 270 9.98 -8.73 4.51
N VAL A 271 9.78 -7.62 5.24
CA VAL A 271 10.40 -6.34 4.92
C VAL A 271 11.93 -6.44 4.98
N LEU A 272 12.47 -7.13 5.99
CA LEU A 272 13.90 -7.34 6.12
C LEU A 272 14.48 -8.10 4.92
N ASP A 273 13.81 -9.15 4.45
CA ASP A 273 14.26 -9.91 3.29
C ASP A 273 14.19 -9.10 1.98
N VAL A 274 13.11 -8.32 1.79
CA VAL A 274 12.99 -7.40 0.65
C VAL A 274 14.12 -6.37 0.65
N LEU A 275 14.41 -5.77 1.81
CA LEU A 275 15.50 -4.80 1.95
C LEU A 275 16.87 -5.44 1.70
N ARG A 276 17.10 -6.69 2.15
CA ARG A 276 18.36 -7.41 1.91
C ARG A 276 18.61 -7.63 0.42
N SER A 277 17.59 -8.05 -0.31
CA SER A 277 17.73 -8.28 -1.75
C SER A 277 17.93 -6.98 -2.53
N ALA A 278 17.30 -5.88 -2.12
CA ALA A 278 17.47 -4.58 -2.78
C ALA A 278 18.77 -3.85 -2.37
N ALA A 279 19.35 -4.17 -1.21
CA ALA A 279 20.49 -3.47 -0.62
C ALA A 279 21.66 -3.18 -1.59
N PRO A 280 22.08 -4.11 -2.48
CA PRO A 280 23.24 -3.88 -3.35
C PRO A 280 23.05 -2.77 -4.39
N SER A 281 21.81 -2.44 -4.75
CA SER A 281 21.49 -1.44 -5.80
C SER A 281 20.72 -0.22 -5.29
N LEU A 282 20.19 -0.28 -4.07
CA LEU A 282 19.27 0.73 -3.55
C LEU A 282 19.99 2.06 -3.27
N GLN A 283 19.51 3.13 -3.91
CA GLN A 283 20.03 4.49 -3.78
C GLN A 283 19.10 5.39 -2.98
N GLN A 284 17.79 5.14 -3.02
CA GLN A 284 16.80 5.95 -2.33
C GLN A 284 15.83 5.06 -1.56
N LEU A 285 15.69 5.29 -0.26
CA LEU A 285 14.77 4.54 0.59
C LEU A 285 13.90 5.47 1.42
N ARG A 286 12.59 5.21 1.43
CA ARG A 286 11.64 5.73 2.41
C ARG A 286 10.98 4.58 3.15
N ILE A 287 11.26 4.48 4.45
CA ILE A 287 10.70 3.46 5.35
C ILE A 287 9.98 4.10 6.53
N LEU A 288 8.78 3.59 6.78
CA LEU A 288 7.88 3.97 7.86
C LEU A 288 7.90 2.86 8.93
N ASN A 289 8.02 3.26 10.19
CA ASN A 289 8.03 2.39 11.37
C ASN A 289 9.02 1.22 11.22
N PRO A 290 10.31 1.49 10.97
CA PRO A 290 11.34 0.45 10.95
C PRO A 290 11.45 -0.22 12.33
N VAL A 291 11.92 -1.47 12.36
CA VAL A 291 12.35 -2.14 13.59
C VAL A 291 13.88 -2.13 13.67
N ARG A 292 14.46 -2.61 14.78
CA ARG A 292 15.92 -2.65 15.00
C ARG A 292 16.69 -3.20 13.81
N ASP A 293 16.29 -4.38 13.32
CA ASP A 293 17.02 -5.06 12.23
C ASP A 293 16.92 -4.32 10.90
N HIS A 294 15.80 -3.65 10.63
CA HIS A 294 15.67 -2.77 9.46
C HIS A 294 16.66 -1.61 9.53
N LEU A 295 16.79 -0.97 10.70
CA LEU A 295 17.71 0.15 10.87
C LEU A 295 19.16 -0.29 10.69
N LEU A 296 19.56 -1.42 11.30
CA LEU A 296 20.91 -1.97 11.14
C LEU A 296 21.25 -2.31 9.69
N LEU A 297 20.31 -2.92 8.96
CA LEU A 297 20.50 -3.25 7.56
C LEU A 297 20.58 -2.01 6.67
N VAL A 298 19.63 -1.07 6.81
CA VAL A 298 19.57 0.15 6.00
C VAL A 298 20.81 1.02 6.22
N HIS A 299 21.27 1.09 7.47
CA HIS A 299 22.48 1.79 7.86
C HIS A 299 23.74 1.28 7.13
N ALA A 300 23.79 -0.02 6.83
CA ALA A 300 24.91 -0.68 6.16
C ALA A 300 24.77 -0.74 4.62
N MET A 301 23.77 -0.10 4.02
CA MET A 301 23.57 -0.18 2.56
C MET A 301 24.63 0.64 1.80
N PRO A 302 25.42 0.01 0.90
CA PRO A 302 26.63 0.60 0.34
C PRO A 302 26.39 1.69 -0.72
N ARG A 303 25.17 1.76 -1.28
CA ARG A 303 24.82 2.69 -2.36
C ARG A 303 23.74 3.69 -1.96
N LEU A 304 23.30 3.67 -0.71
CA LEU A 304 22.18 4.48 -0.27
C LEU A 304 22.60 5.95 -0.21
N GLU A 305 21.99 6.80 -1.04
CA GLU A 305 22.27 8.23 -1.15
C GLU A 305 21.20 9.08 -0.45
N LYS A 306 19.94 8.64 -0.51
CA LYS A 306 18.79 9.32 0.07
C LYS A 306 18.04 8.40 1.02
N LEU A 307 17.91 8.80 2.29
CA LEU A 307 17.21 8.02 3.30
C LEU A 307 16.13 8.86 3.99
N GLU A 308 14.89 8.38 3.98
CA GLU A 308 13.79 8.91 4.80
C GLU A 308 13.33 7.83 5.79
N LEU A 309 13.46 8.14 7.08
CA LEU A 309 13.02 7.33 8.20
C LEU A 309 11.92 8.08 8.93
N ARG A 310 10.70 7.51 8.96
CA ARG A 310 9.65 8.00 9.86
C ARG A 310 9.24 6.90 10.81
N CYS A 311 9.12 7.20 12.09
CA CYS A 311 8.72 6.24 13.11
C CYS A 311 7.63 6.83 14.01
N THR A 312 6.48 6.17 14.06
CA THR A 312 5.41 6.39 15.03
C THR A 312 5.30 5.22 16.00
N ASN A 313 6.15 4.19 15.85
CA ASN A 313 6.15 3.01 16.68
C ASN A 313 6.90 3.27 17.99
N ARG A 314 6.19 3.16 19.12
CA ARG A 314 6.75 3.32 20.47
C ARG A 314 7.75 2.22 20.85
N ALA A 315 7.75 1.07 20.19
CA ALA A 315 8.64 -0.04 20.54
C ALA A 315 10.13 0.34 20.50
N LEU A 316 10.53 1.21 19.56
CA LEU A 316 11.91 1.70 19.50
C LEU A 316 12.29 2.64 20.65
N PHE A 317 11.32 3.27 21.32
CA PHE A 317 11.61 4.17 22.44
C PHE A 317 11.92 3.40 23.73
N THR A 318 11.46 2.15 23.85
CA THR A 318 11.72 1.30 25.02
C THR A 318 13.15 0.75 25.02
N ASP A 319 13.64 0.32 23.87
CA ASP A 319 15.03 -0.14 23.67
C ASP A 319 15.60 0.53 22.40
N PRO A 320 16.09 1.78 22.51
CA PRO A 320 16.54 2.54 21.36
C PRO A 320 17.81 1.93 20.78
N PRO A 321 17.79 1.44 19.54
CA PRO A 321 18.98 0.86 18.95
C PRO A 321 20.03 1.95 18.72
N VAL A 322 21.24 1.69 19.20
CA VAL A 322 22.44 2.47 18.88
C VAL A 322 23.09 1.83 17.68
N LEU A 323 23.19 2.56 16.58
CA LEU A 323 23.82 2.07 15.36
C LEU A 323 25.34 2.08 15.51
N PRO A 324 26.05 1.04 15.04
CA PRO A 324 27.50 1.00 15.07
C PRO A 324 28.10 2.11 14.19
N ALA A 325 29.36 2.47 14.43
CA ALA A 325 30.09 3.30 13.48
C ALA A 325 30.32 2.53 12.18
N LEU A 326 30.23 3.20 11.03
CA LEU A 326 30.57 2.60 9.75
C LEU A 326 32.09 2.60 9.56
N PHE A 327 32.61 1.46 9.11
CA PHE A 327 34.02 1.33 8.74
C PHE A 327 34.32 2.03 7.41
N GLU A 328 33.35 2.04 6.50
CA GLU A 328 33.46 2.70 5.20
C GLU A 328 32.68 4.02 5.20
N PRO A 329 33.13 5.03 4.43
CA PRO A 329 32.38 6.26 4.27
C PRO A 329 30.99 5.96 3.73
N SER A 330 29.95 6.34 4.47
CA SER A 330 28.59 6.20 3.99
C SER A 330 28.38 7.02 2.71
N THR A 331 27.50 6.57 1.83
CA THR A 331 27.06 7.33 0.65
C THR A 331 25.87 8.25 0.90
N VAL A 332 25.26 8.23 2.11
CA VAL A 332 24.03 8.99 2.41
C VAL A 332 24.32 10.49 2.42
N ARG A 333 23.79 11.20 1.42
CA ARG A 333 23.95 12.66 1.26
C ARG A 333 22.72 13.44 1.72
N TRP A 334 21.55 12.80 1.70
CA TRP A 334 20.30 13.39 2.13
C TRP A 334 19.62 12.46 3.13
N LEU A 335 19.31 12.97 4.32
CA LEU A 335 18.68 12.21 5.39
C LEU A 335 17.48 12.97 5.95
N HIS A 336 16.32 12.32 5.99
CA HIS A 336 15.14 12.78 6.70
C HIS A 336 14.82 11.83 7.85
N VAL A 337 14.76 12.35 9.07
CA VAL A 337 14.46 11.60 10.29
C VAL A 337 13.25 12.22 10.97
N GLY A 338 12.23 11.41 11.24
CA GLY A 338 11.12 11.80 12.09
C GLY A 338 10.63 10.72 13.03
N GLY A 339 10.37 11.12 14.27
CA GLY A 339 9.81 10.24 15.31
C GLY A 339 10.72 9.09 15.76
N LEU A 340 12.02 9.13 15.45
CA LEU A 340 12.99 8.17 15.98
C LEU A 340 13.45 8.55 17.41
N PRO A 341 13.80 7.57 18.27
CA PRO A 341 14.36 7.85 19.58
C PRO A 341 15.63 8.68 19.49
N ARG A 342 15.84 9.56 20.47
CA ARG A 342 16.97 10.51 20.48
C ARG A 342 18.33 9.82 20.34
N ALA A 343 18.57 8.75 21.08
CA ALA A 343 19.82 7.99 21.03
C ALA A 343 20.06 7.36 19.66
N THR A 344 19.01 6.80 19.04
CA THR A 344 19.06 6.25 17.68
C THR A 344 19.37 7.33 16.66
N THR A 345 18.66 8.46 16.70
CA THR A 345 18.92 9.60 15.79
C THR A 345 20.36 10.09 15.95
N LEU A 346 20.86 10.26 17.17
CA LEU A 346 22.24 10.68 17.42
C LEU A 346 23.26 9.69 16.83
N SER A 347 23.06 8.39 17.05
CA SER A 347 23.96 7.35 16.49
C SER A 347 23.95 7.36 14.96
N LEU A 348 22.77 7.50 14.35
CA LEU A 348 22.60 7.60 12.90
C LEU A 348 23.32 8.82 12.33
N LEU A 349 23.11 10.00 12.90
CA LEU A 349 23.75 11.24 12.45
C LEU A 349 25.28 11.16 12.55
N ARG A 350 25.81 10.61 13.64
CA ARG A 350 27.25 10.39 13.81
C ARG A 350 27.81 9.41 12.78
N ALA A 351 27.06 8.35 12.46
CA ALA A 351 27.51 7.36 11.50
C ALA A 351 27.59 7.92 10.06
N HIS A 352 26.77 8.92 9.73
CA HIS A 352 26.68 9.53 8.39
C HIS A 352 27.30 10.94 8.31
N HIS A 353 27.95 11.44 9.38
CA HIS A 353 28.39 12.84 9.48
C HIS A 353 29.30 13.33 8.34
N ALA A 354 30.16 12.45 7.82
CA ALA A 354 31.16 12.81 6.82
C ALA A 354 30.57 13.00 5.41
N SER A 355 29.47 12.30 5.09
CA SER A 355 28.87 12.32 3.75
C SER A 355 27.56 13.07 3.67
N LEU A 356 26.90 13.31 4.81
CA LEU A 356 25.63 14.00 4.87
C LEU A 356 25.79 15.46 4.42
N LYS A 357 24.92 15.91 3.50
CA LYS A 357 24.90 17.28 2.99
C LYS A 357 23.59 18.00 3.25
N VAL A 358 22.48 17.26 3.31
CA VAL A 358 21.16 17.80 3.64
C VAL A 358 20.55 16.96 4.75
N LEU A 359 20.15 17.63 5.82
CA LEU A 359 19.50 17.00 6.96
C LEU A 359 18.10 17.58 7.15
N TRP A 360 17.08 16.73 7.14
CA TRP A 360 15.72 17.06 7.52
C TRP A 360 15.40 16.40 8.87
N LEU A 361 15.10 17.22 9.89
CA LEU A 361 14.75 16.74 11.22
C LEU A 361 13.33 17.16 11.60
N ASP A 362 12.47 16.17 11.78
CA ASP A 362 11.14 16.35 12.33
C ASP A 362 11.23 16.43 13.86
N VAL A 363 11.31 17.65 14.38
CA VAL A 363 11.40 17.95 15.81
C VAL A 363 10.40 19.04 16.19
N GLY A 364 9.95 19.08 17.43
CA GLY A 364 9.01 20.08 17.91
C GLY A 364 9.65 21.25 18.67
N LEU A 365 8.78 22.01 19.32
CA LEU A 365 9.11 23.25 20.02
C LEU A 365 8.85 23.10 21.53
N GLU A 366 9.50 23.93 22.33
CA GLU A 366 9.12 24.10 23.72
C GLU A 366 7.67 24.62 23.85
N PRO A 367 6.89 24.12 24.82
CA PRO A 367 7.33 23.50 26.07
C PRO A 367 7.21 21.97 26.11
N ALA A 368 7.09 21.28 24.98
CA ALA A 368 7.02 19.83 25.01
C ALA A 368 8.26 19.25 25.70
N ALA A 369 8.05 18.37 26.68
CA ALA A 369 9.11 17.95 27.60
C ALA A 369 10.09 16.95 26.98
N GLU A 370 9.69 16.23 25.93
CA GLU A 370 10.40 15.05 25.46
C GLU A 370 10.67 15.07 23.97
N TRP A 371 11.85 14.60 23.59
CA TRP A 371 12.19 14.33 22.20
C TRP A 371 11.25 13.28 21.59
N PRO A 372 10.82 13.42 20.33
CA PRO A 372 11.15 14.49 19.38
C PRO A 372 10.17 15.68 19.46
N PHE A 373 9.18 15.64 20.34
CA PHE A 373 8.13 16.67 20.44
C PHE A 373 8.63 18.00 21.00
N GLY A 374 9.70 17.98 21.78
CA GLY A 374 10.45 19.16 22.21
C GLY A 374 11.95 18.97 22.01
N CYS A 375 12.64 20.06 21.71
CA CYS A 375 14.09 20.07 21.56
C CYS A 375 14.66 21.44 21.92
N SER A 376 14.76 21.70 23.22
CA SER A 376 15.36 22.92 23.79
C SER A 376 16.86 23.02 23.47
N ASP A 377 17.51 21.87 23.38
CA ASP A 377 18.95 21.70 23.19
C ASP A 377 19.32 21.30 21.75
N LEU A 378 18.48 21.64 20.77
CA LEU A 378 18.68 21.27 19.36
C LEU A 378 20.04 21.71 18.81
N VAL A 379 20.49 22.91 19.20
CA VAL A 379 21.80 23.45 18.82
C VAL A 379 22.93 22.54 19.30
N ASP A 380 22.91 22.15 20.58
CA ASP A 380 23.93 21.29 21.16
C ASP A 380 23.84 19.88 20.58
N PHE A 381 22.64 19.39 20.33
CA PHE A 381 22.39 18.11 19.67
C PHE A 381 23.04 18.05 18.28
N VAL A 382 22.82 19.06 17.44
CA VAL A 382 23.43 19.11 16.09
C VAL A 382 24.95 19.26 16.18
N ARG A 383 25.45 20.10 17.09
CA ARG A 383 26.90 20.29 17.30
C ARG A 383 27.60 19.00 17.74
N GLN A 384 26.98 18.24 18.64
CA GLN A 384 27.50 16.94 19.11
C GLN A 384 27.57 15.85 18.03
N CYS A 385 26.92 16.07 16.89
CA CYS A 385 26.98 15.17 15.74
C CYS A 385 28.18 15.46 14.83
N GLY A 386 28.82 16.63 14.93
CA GLY A 386 29.98 17.00 14.09
C GLY A 386 29.66 17.02 12.59
N LEU A 387 28.46 17.46 12.22
CA LEU A 387 27.96 17.43 10.85
C LEU A 387 28.56 18.54 9.99
N ASP A 388 29.02 18.20 8.78
CA ASP A 388 29.36 19.16 7.71
C ASP A 388 28.23 19.22 6.66
N ILE A 389 27.10 19.77 7.08
CA ILE A 389 25.87 19.87 6.28
C ILE A 389 25.72 21.26 5.66
N ARG A 390 25.23 21.30 4.42
CA ARG A 390 24.92 22.53 3.69
C ARG A 390 23.53 23.06 3.98
N GLU A 391 22.61 22.17 4.34
CA GLU A 391 21.21 22.49 4.56
C GLU A 391 20.64 21.68 5.74
N LEU A 392 19.96 22.39 6.64
CA LEU A 392 19.21 21.85 7.78
C LEU A 392 17.75 22.30 7.67
N VAL A 393 16.86 21.37 7.35
CA VAL A 393 15.42 21.59 7.30
C VAL A 393 14.79 21.09 8.61
N ILE A 394 14.07 21.96 9.30
CA ILE A 394 13.30 21.59 10.49
C ILE A 394 11.86 21.30 10.08
N GLY A 395 11.44 20.05 10.26
CA GLY A 395 10.12 19.55 9.92
C GLY A 395 9.09 19.72 11.04
N ARG A 396 7.95 20.35 10.73
CA ARG A 396 6.83 20.61 11.65
C ARG A 396 5.54 19.93 11.24
N GLU A 397 5.39 19.50 9.99
CA GLU A 397 4.16 18.93 9.43
C GLU A 397 3.55 17.81 10.31
N TRP A 398 4.40 16.98 10.89
CA TRP A 398 3.95 15.82 11.66
C TRP A 398 3.37 16.19 13.03
N LEU A 399 3.72 17.35 13.60
CA LEU A 399 3.29 17.78 14.94
C LEU A 399 1.78 18.07 15.00
N ASP A 400 1.21 18.57 13.90
CA ASP A 400 -0.22 18.85 13.80
C ASP A 400 -1.07 17.59 14.00
N ARG A 401 -0.56 16.43 13.56
CA ARG A 401 -1.22 15.13 13.77
C ARG A 401 -1.30 14.72 15.24
N TYR A 402 -0.45 15.30 16.09
CA TYR A 402 -0.43 15.11 17.54
C TYR A 402 -1.09 16.26 18.29
N GLY A 403 -1.75 17.18 17.59
CA GLY A 403 -2.41 18.35 18.17
C GLY A 403 -1.43 19.40 18.71
N ILE A 404 -0.15 19.31 18.37
CA ILE A 404 0.88 20.27 18.77
C ILE A 404 0.90 21.38 17.73
N ARG A 405 0.35 22.55 18.10
CA ARG A 405 0.31 23.71 17.21
C ARG A 405 1.71 24.26 16.98
N HIS A 406 2.03 24.52 15.72
CA HIS A 406 3.25 25.22 15.34
C HIS A 406 3.19 26.72 15.69
N ASP A 407 3.96 27.13 16.70
CA ASP A 407 4.15 28.54 17.03
C ASP A 407 5.29 29.12 16.17
N ARG A 408 4.91 29.87 15.12
CA ARG A 408 5.84 30.49 14.18
C ARG A 408 6.85 31.44 14.84
N THR A 409 6.47 32.11 15.94
CA THR A 409 7.36 33.03 16.65
C THR A 409 8.48 32.25 17.34
N LYS A 410 8.12 31.19 18.06
CA LYS A 410 9.08 30.28 18.69
C LYS A 410 9.93 29.54 17.66
N CYS A 411 9.34 29.12 16.54
CA CYS A 411 10.09 28.50 15.45
C CYS A 411 11.16 29.44 14.92
N ARG A 412 10.79 30.69 14.58
CA ARG A 412 11.75 31.68 14.09
C ARG A 412 12.89 31.94 15.08
N ALA A 413 12.59 32.01 16.38
CA ALA A 413 13.62 32.15 17.41
C ALA A 413 14.57 30.94 17.44
N GLN A 414 14.05 29.71 17.31
CA GLN A 414 14.88 28.50 17.23
C GLN A 414 15.74 28.47 15.95
N LEU A 415 15.19 28.84 14.79
CA LEU A 415 15.93 28.92 13.53
C LEU A 415 17.09 29.93 13.63
N GLN A 416 16.83 31.12 14.18
CA GLN A 416 17.88 32.13 14.40
C GLN A 416 18.99 31.66 15.36
N LEU A 417 18.67 30.78 16.32
CA LEU A 417 19.69 30.17 17.19
C LEU A 417 20.54 29.14 16.43
N LEU A 418 19.92 28.37 15.54
CA LEU A 418 20.61 27.40 14.67
C LEU A 418 21.50 28.11 13.64
N GLU A 419 21.00 29.13 12.95
CA GLU A 419 21.76 29.92 11.96
C GLU A 419 23.02 30.53 12.57
N ARG A 420 22.90 31.12 13.77
CA ARG A 420 24.05 31.66 14.51
C ARG A 420 25.07 30.59 14.91
N SER A 421 24.62 29.37 15.11
CA SER A 421 25.45 28.25 15.54
C SER A 421 26.05 27.45 14.38
N LEU A 422 25.49 27.59 13.18
CA LEU A 422 25.84 26.87 11.95
C LEU A 422 25.94 27.86 10.78
N PRO A 423 26.96 28.75 10.78
CA PRO A 423 27.02 29.88 9.85
C PRO A 423 27.12 29.48 8.37
N ASP A 424 27.65 28.30 8.08
CA ASP A 424 27.82 27.78 6.72
C ASP A 424 26.65 26.85 6.29
N CYS A 425 25.59 26.77 7.10
CA CYS A 425 24.45 25.90 6.87
C CYS A 425 23.19 26.74 6.61
N LEU A 426 22.49 26.45 5.50
CA LEU A 426 21.17 27.01 5.26
C LEU A 426 20.16 26.34 6.21
N VAL A 427 19.61 27.09 7.15
CA VAL A 427 18.60 26.60 8.09
C VAL A 427 17.22 27.07 7.63
N SER A 428 16.27 26.14 7.52
CA SER A 428 14.90 26.42 7.07
C SER A 428 13.86 25.63 7.87
N CYS A 429 12.59 26.02 7.75
CA CYS A 429 11.46 25.30 8.35
C CYS A 429 10.42 25.00 7.27
N ASP A 430 10.02 23.73 7.18
CA ASP A 430 9.13 23.23 6.14
C ASP A 430 7.73 23.89 6.15
N ASP A 431 7.27 24.41 7.29
CA ASP A 431 5.97 25.08 7.41
C ASP A 431 6.05 26.62 7.43
N CYS A 432 7.18 27.21 7.87
CA CYS A 432 7.32 28.67 7.87
C CYS A 432 7.67 29.23 6.49
N ASP A 433 8.41 28.48 5.68
CA ASP A 433 8.98 28.96 4.42
C ASP A 433 8.05 28.73 3.22
N ILE A 434 6.91 28.08 3.43
CA ILE A 434 5.85 28.00 2.42
C ILE A 434 5.17 29.38 2.34
N PRO A 435 5.21 30.06 1.18
CA PRO A 435 4.47 31.31 1.01
C PRO A 435 2.98 31.03 1.24
N ILE A 436 2.35 31.81 2.10
CA ILE A 436 0.91 31.74 2.33
C ILE A 436 0.25 32.20 1.03
N ILE A 437 -0.25 31.26 0.24
CA ILE A 437 -1.00 31.52 -1.01
C ILE A 437 -2.43 31.92 -0.66
#